data_AF-A0A7Z0VTF5-F1
#
_entry.id   AF-A0A7Z0VTF5-F1
#
_cell.length_a   1.000
_cell.length_b   1.000
_cell.length_c   1.000
_cell.angle_alpha   90.00
_cell.angle_beta   90.00
_cell.angle_gamma   90.00
#
_symmetry.space_group_name_H-M   'P 1'
#
loop_
_entity.id
_entity.type
_entity.pdbx_description
1 polymer ?
#
loop_
_entity_poly.entity_id
_entity_poly.type
_entity_poly.pdbx_seq_one_letter_code
_entity_poly.pdbx_strand_id
1 'polypeptide(L)'
;MEINAQGDVEYVSVRAATIRAIDQAISDGTLDEDKQGGLIRVLLMLCDVLDDPDFPIVSGRYDNVSPSTYLKYSQDLGLTPNIEVKSGGESRGKLAQLRSITGRAS
;
A
#
# COMPACT_ATOMS: atom_id res chain seq x y z
N MET A 1 -11.07 -6.53 -2.55
CA MET A 1 -12.48 -6.13 -2.59
C MET A 1 -13.28 -7.10 -1.75
N GLU A 2 -13.61 -6.74 -0.51
CA GLU A 2 -14.62 -7.45 0.27
C GLU A 2 -15.92 -6.64 0.21
N ILE A 3 -17.03 -7.34 -0.04
CA ILE A 3 -18.36 -6.73 -0.11
C ILE A 3 -18.96 -6.93 1.28
N ASN A 4 -19.26 -5.84 1.98
CA ASN A 4 -19.94 -5.95 3.27
C ASN A 4 -21.40 -6.38 3.07
N ALA A 5 -22.09 -6.73 4.17
CA ALA A 5 -23.49 -7.19 4.13
C ALA A 5 -24.48 -6.16 3.53
N GLN A 6 -24.05 -4.92 3.34
CA GLN A 6 -24.82 -3.81 2.77
C GLN A 6 -24.52 -3.56 1.27
N GLY A 7 -23.55 -4.26 0.68
CA GLY A 7 -23.19 -4.09 -0.74
C GLY A 7 -22.23 -2.93 -1.01
N ASP A 8 -21.69 -2.29 0.02
CA ASP A 8 -20.70 -1.23 -0.12
C ASP A 8 -19.29 -1.82 -0.29
N VAL A 9 -18.48 -1.16 -1.12
CA VAL A 9 -17.06 -1.50 -1.29
C VAL A 9 -16.31 -0.98 -0.08
N GLU A 10 -15.99 -1.88 0.86
CA GLU A 10 -15.19 -1.51 2.03
C GLU A 10 -13.72 -1.43 1.63
N TYR A 11 -13.12 -0.26 1.84
CA TYR A 11 -11.71 -0.06 1.57
C TYR A 11 -10.90 -0.84 2.60
N VAL A 12 -10.16 -1.86 2.15
CA VAL A 12 -9.22 -2.55 3.02
C VAL A 12 -8.00 -1.64 3.18
N SER A 13 -7.82 -1.10 4.39
CA SER A 13 -6.66 -0.30 4.74
C SER A 13 -5.37 -1.09 4.49
N VAL A 14 -4.26 -0.40 4.19
CA VAL A 14 -2.95 -1.02 4.01
C VAL A 14 -2.64 -1.87 5.24
N ARG A 15 -2.84 -1.32 6.43
CA ARG A 15 -2.62 -2.01 7.70
C ARG A 15 -3.43 -3.29 7.82
N ALA A 16 -4.71 -3.27 7.47
CA ALA A 16 -5.57 -4.45 7.55
C ALA A 16 -5.10 -5.56 6.59
N ALA A 17 -4.71 -5.20 5.36
CA ALA A 17 -4.16 -6.16 4.40
C ALA A 17 -2.82 -6.74 4.89
N THR A 18 -1.96 -5.92 5.48
CA THR A 18 -0.67 -6.35 6.02
C THR A 18 -0.82 -7.28 7.21
N ILE A 19 -1.74 -7.00 8.14
CA ILE A 19 -2.01 -7.88 9.28
C ILE A 19 -2.47 -9.25 8.81
N ARG A 20 -3.42 -9.31 7.86
CA ARG A 20 -3.86 -10.59 7.29
C ARG A 20 -2.71 -11.38 6.67
N ALA A 21 -1.78 -10.69 5.98
CA ALA A 21 -0.61 -11.34 5.40
C ALA A 21 0.36 -11.86 6.48
N ILE A 22 0.57 -11.10 7.57
CA ILE A 22 1.37 -11.52 8.71
C ILE A 22 0.76 -12.76 9.37
N ASP A 23 -0.54 -12.72 9.69
CA ASP A 23 -1.25 -13.81 10.35
C ASP A 23 -1.19 -15.09 9.51
N GLN A 24 -1.39 -14.97 8.19
CA GLN A 24 -1.27 -16.09 7.27
C GLN A 24 0.17 -16.64 7.24
N ALA A 25 1.18 -15.78 7.18
CA ALA A 25 2.58 -16.21 7.13
C ALA A 25 3.04 -16.89 8.43
N ILE A 26 2.55 -16.43 9.59
CA ILE A 26 2.75 -17.07 10.89
C ILE A 26 2.06 -18.44 10.90
N SER A 27 0.81 -18.52 10.45
CA SER A 27 0.06 -19.78 10.38
C SER A 27 0.74 -20.80 9.46
N ASP A 28 1.35 -20.35 8.36
CA ASP A 28 2.08 -21.20 7.42
C ASP A 28 3.50 -21.56 7.90
N GLY A 29 3.94 -20.98 9.03
CA GLY A 29 5.27 -21.21 9.60
C GLY A 29 6.42 -20.56 8.81
N THR A 30 6.09 -19.62 7.92
CA THR A 30 7.08 -18.88 7.10
C THR A 30 7.57 -17.60 7.79
N LEU A 31 6.83 -17.13 8.80
CA LEU A 31 7.15 -15.99 9.65
C LEU A 31 7.25 -16.45 11.11
N ASP A 32 8.25 -15.97 11.83
CA ASP A 32 8.46 -16.22 13.25
C ASP A 32 8.32 -14.89 14.01
N GLU A 33 7.20 -14.74 14.74
CA GLU A 33 6.86 -13.50 15.43
C GLU A 33 7.90 -13.08 16.47
N ASP A 34 8.48 -14.02 17.21
CA ASP A 34 9.47 -13.72 18.24
C ASP A 34 10.78 -13.23 17.62
N LYS A 35 11.22 -13.87 16.53
CA LYS A 35 12.47 -13.49 15.86
C LYS A 35 12.34 -12.23 15.02
N GLN A 36 11.16 -11.98 14.45
CA GLN A 36 10.93 -10.93 13.46
C GLN A 36 10.03 -9.80 13.98
N GLY A 37 9.60 -9.84 15.24
CA GLY A 37 8.69 -8.87 15.85
C GLY A 37 9.12 -7.41 15.72
N GLY A 38 10.42 -7.13 15.73
CA GLY A 38 10.95 -5.79 15.46
C GLY A 38 10.63 -5.28 14.05
N LEU A 39 10.84 -6.11 13.03
CA LEU A 39 10.52 -5.79 11.64
C LEU A 39 9.01 -5.69 11.42
N ILE A 40 8.23 -6.58 12.03
CA ILE A 40 6.76 -6.55 12.00
C ILE A 40 6.26 -5.21 12.57
N ARG A 41 6.80 -4.79 13.73
CA ARG A 41 6.41 -3.51 14.35
C ARG A 41 6.72 -2.31 13.47
N VAL A 42 7.90 -2.27 12.84
CA VAL A 42 8.27 -1.18 11.91
C VAL A 42 7.34 -1.19 10.70
N LEU A 43 7.03 -2.36 10.14
CA LEU A 43 6.11 -2.48 9.01
C LEU A 43 4.72 -1.95 9.35
N LEU A 44 4.19 -2.27 10.54
CA LEU A 44 2.89 -1.77 10.99
C LEU A 44 2.89 -0.26 11.23
N MET A 45 3.98 0.33 11.74
CA MET A 45 4.10 1.79 11.86
C MET A 45 4.08 2.48 10.49
N LEU A 46 4.71 1.87 9.47
CA LEU A 46 4.64 2.39 8.10
C LEU A 46 3.22 2.30 7.53
N CYS A 47 2.47 1.25 7.87
CA CYS A 47 1.06 1.15 7.48
C CYS A 47 0.23 2.29 8.05
N ASP A 48 0.45 2.67 9.31
CA ASP A 48 -0.27 3.78 9.94
C ASP A 48 -0.02 5.11 9.17
N VAL A 49 1.20 5.33 8.66
CA VAL A 49 1.52 6.50 7.82
C VAL A 49 0.86 6.41 6.44
N LEU A 50 0.82 5.22 5.84
CA LEU A 50 0.23 5.01 4.51
C LEU A 50 -1.31 5.07 4.51
N ASP A 51 -1.92 4.72 5.64
CA ASP A 51 -3.36 4.85 5.86
C ASP A 51 -3.77 6.26 6.32
N ASP A 52 -2.81 7.17 6.55
CA ASP A 52 -3.08 8.55 6.93
C ASP A 52 -3.90 9.27 5.82
N PRO A 53 -5.01 9.95 6.15
CA PRO A 53 -5.86 10.62 5.18
C PRO A 53 -5.14 11.75 4.40
N ASP A 54 -4.11 12.35 4.98
CA ASP A 54 -3.33 13.41 4.36
C ASP A 54 -2.17 12.86 3.51
N PHE A 55 -1.90 11.54 3.53
CA PHE A 55 -0.88 10.90 2.71
C PHE A 55 -1.14 11.14 1.20
N PRO A 56 -0.13 11.52 0.39
CA PRO A 56 1.31 11.51 0.66
C PRO A 56 1.87 12.79 1.30
N ILE A 57 1.04 13.76 1.66
CA ILE A 57 1.48 15.04 2.26
C ILE A 57 1.31 14.97 3.78
N VAL A 58 2.30 14.41 4.46
CA VAL A 58 2.28 14.30 5.92
C VAL A 58 2.95 15.55 6.52
N SER A 59 2.23 16.27 7.40
CA SER A 59 2.72 17.51 8.03
C SER A 59 3.24 18.56 7.03
N GLY A 60 2.59 18.68 5.87
CA GLY A 60 2.95 19.65 4.82
C GLY A 60 4.19 19.30 4.00
N ARG A 61 4.73 18.08 4.12
CA ARG A 61 5.84 17.57 3.31
C ARG A 61 5.41 16.33 2.56
N TYR A 62 5.88 16.18 1.32
CA TYR A 62 5.66 14.97 0.54
C TYR A 62 6.52 13.84 1.08
N ASP A 63 5.89 12.74 1.49
CA ASP A 63 6.56 11.53 1.94
C ASP A 63 6.79 10.58 0.76
N ASN A 64 8.02 10.58 0.26
CA ASN A 64 8.49 9.70 -0.80
C ASN A 64 9.18 8.43 -0.27
N VAL A 65 9.37 8.31 1.04
CA VAL A 65 10.21 7.27 1.65
C VAL A 65 9.35 6.14 2.16
N SER A 66 8.25 6.45 2.85
CA SER A 66 7.38 5.45 3.50
C SER A 66 6.89 4.36 2.54
N PRO A 67 6.47 4.64 1.29
CA PRO A 67 6.09 3.59 0.33
C PRO A 67 7.23 2.62 0.00
N SER A 68 8.43 3.15 -0.28
CA SER A 68 9.57 2.32 -0.66
C SER A 68 10.07 1.48 0.51
N THR A 69 10.09 2.08 1.71
CA THR A 69 10.44 1.37 2.95
C THR A 69 9.43 0.27 3.27
N TYR A 70 8.14 0.54 3.13
CA TYR A 70 7.10 -0.45 3.33
C TYR A 70 7.28 -1.68 2.41
N LEU A 71 7.54 -1.45 1.12
CA LEU A 71 7.79 -2.53 0.16
C LEU A 71 9.04 -3.33 0.51
N LYS A 72 10.11 -2.65 0.94
CA LYS A 72 11.36 -3.30 1.36
C LYS A 72 11.14 -4.22 2.56
N TYR A 73 10.46 -3.77 3.60
CA TYR A 73 10.19 -4.57 4.79
C TYR A 73 9.20 -5.70 4.51
N SER A 74 8.21 -5.48 3.64
CA SER A 74 7.32 -6.55 3.18
C SER A 74 8.13 -7.66 2.50
N GLN A 75 9.07 -7.31 1.61
CA GLN A 75 9.96 -8.27 0.95
C GLN A 75 10.90 -8.99 1.92
N ASP A 76 11.51 -8.27 2.86
CA ASP A 76 12.43 -8.84 3.84
C ASP A 76 11.72 -9.84 4.79
N LEU A 77 10.40 -9.66 5.00
CA LEU A 77 9.54 -10.59 5.73
C LEU A 77 8.89 -11.66 4.84
N GLY A 78 9.14 -11.65 3.53
CA GLY A 78 8.53 -12.59 2.58
C GLY A 78 7.02 -12.38 2.38
N LEU A 79 6.49 -11.21 2.74
CA LEU A 79 5.08 -10.88 2.67
C LEU A 79 4.72 -10.26 1.32
N THR A 80 3.55 -10.63 0.80
CA THR A 80 2.90 -9.96 -0.34
C THR A 80 1.49 -9.51 0.04
N PRO A 81 1.35 -8.40 0.79
CA PRO A 81 0.04 -7.91 1.20
C PRO A 81 -0.79 -7.52 -0.03
N ASN A 82 -2.03 -7.97 -0.10
CA ASN A 82 -2.94 -7.62 -1.19
C ASN A 82 -3.53 -6.23 -0.93
N ILE A 83 -2.77 -5.20 -1.29
CA ILE A 83 -3.16 -3.81 -1.13
C ILE A 83 -3.86 -3.39 -2.41
N GLU A 84 -5.18 -3.20 -2.36
CA GLU A 84 -5.88 -2.52 -3.43
C GLU A 84 -5.51 -1.04 -3.35
N VAL A 85 -4.45 -0.68 -4.08
CA VAL A 85 -4.00 0.70 -4.20
C VAL A 85 -5.17 1.52 -4.74
N LYS A 86 -5.63 2.51 -3.97
CA LYS A 86 -6.39 3.63 -4.52
C LYS A 86 -5.53 4.20 -5.63
N SER A 87 -5.82 3.82 -6.86
CA SER A 87 -5.41 4.59 -8.03
C SER A 87 -6.22 5.88 -8.01
N GLY A 88 -5.92 6.74 -7.04
CA GLY A 88 -6.43 8.09 -6.95
C GLY A 88 -5.77 8.89 -8.05
N GLY A 89 -6.52 9.12 -9.13
CA GLY A 89 -6.15 10.00 -10.22
C GLY A 89 -6.25 9.31 -11.56
N GLU A 90 -7.12 9.83 -12.41
CA GLU A 90 -7.26 9.58 -13.85
C GLU A 90 -5.97 9.85 -14.66
N SER A 91 -4.83 9.27 -14.28
CA SER A 91 -3.58 9.36 -15.03
C SER A 91 -3.58 8.48 -16.27
N ARG A 92 -4.65 7.71 -16.52
CA ARG A 92 -4.88 7.05 -17.82
C ARG A 92 -5.25 8.03 -18.94
N GLY A 93 -5.64 9.27 -18.61
CA GLY A 93 -5.97 10.30 -19.61
C GLY A 93 -4.80 11.22 -19.96
N LYS A 94 -4.02 11.68 -18.98
CA LYS A 94 -3.08 12.80 -19.18
C LYS A 94 -1.90 12.47 -20.09
N LEU A 95 -1.33 11.27 -19.98
CA LEU A 95 -0.28 10.79 -20.88
C LEU A 95 -0.79 10.52 -22.30
N ALA A 96 -2.03 10.02 -22.44
CA ALA A 96 -2.68 9.84 -23.73
C ALA A 96 -3.01 11.19 -24.40
N GLN A 97 -3.44 12.18 -23.62
CA GLN A 97 -3.69 13.56 -24.05
C GLN A 97 -2.41 14.31 -24.45
N LEU A 98 -1.30 14.09 -23.73
CA LEU A 98 -0.01 14.69 -24.10
C LEU A 98 0.53 14.08 -25.40
N ARG A 99 0.34 12.78 -25.62
CA ARG A 99 0.73 12.11 -26.87
C ARG A 99 -0.09 12.59 -28.07
N SER A 100 -1.38 12.90 -27.89
CA SER A 100 -2.21 13.46 -28.96
C SER A 100 -1.89 14.92 -29.29
N ILE A 101 -1.32 15.68 -28.34
CA ILE A 101 -0.86 17.06 -28.57
C ILE A 101 0.49 17.09 -29.31
N THR A 102 1.45 16.22 -28.95
CA THR A 102 2.78 16.20 -29.58
C THR A 102 2.78 15.53 -30.97
N GLY A 103 1.81 14.67 -31.28
CA GLY A 103 1.68 14.03 -32.61
C GLY A 103 1.07 14.91 -33.71
N ARG A 104 0.78 16.19 -33.43
CA ARG A 104 0.19 17.14 -34.38
C ARG A 104 1.02 18.43 -34.49
N ALA A 105 2.32 18.28 -34.69
CA ALA A 105 3.15 19.32 -35.27
C ALA A 105 3.68 18.76 -36.59
N SER A 106 3.21 19.39 -37.67
CA SER A 106 3.64 19.22 -39.06
C SER A 106 5.10 19.55 -39.26
#